data_AF-A0A139WV67-F1
#
_entry.id   AF-A0A139WV67-F1
#
_cell.length_a   1.000
_cell.length_b   1.000
_cell.length_c   1.000
_cell.angle_alpha   90.00
_cell.angle_beta   90.00
_cell.angle_gamma   90.00
#
_symmetry.space_group_name_H-M   'P 1'
#
loop_
_entity.id
_entity.type
_entity.pdbx_description
1 polymer ?
#
loop_
_entity_poly.entity_id
_entity_poly.type
_entity_poly.pdbx_seq_one_letter_code
_entity_poly.pdbx_strand_id
1 'polypeptide(L)'
;MNTQLVNSLVQIIQSLSQEERMFLDEKLKKSDARAAFQKLIELGDKINARREGQPFDPPLEDYIRQTREERNEQHDQLMRSSVPKSEAK
;
A
#
# COMPACT_ATOMS: atom_id res chain seq x y z
N MET A 1 25.01 17.27 -16.95
CA MET A 1 23.59 17.67 -17.11
C MET A 1 23.35 17.91 -18.60
N ASN A 2 22.35 17.28 -19.21
CA ASN A 2 22.08 17.46 -20.64
C ASN A 2 21.28 18.76 -20.87
N THR A 3 22.00 19.87 -21.07
CA THR A 3 21.41 21.22 -21.17
C THR A 3 20.58 21.40 -22.44
N GLN A 4 20.91 20.71 -23.53
CA GLN A 4 20.12 20.74 -24.77
C GLN A 4 18.74 20.13 -24.55
N LEU A 5 18.68 18.96 -23.92
CA LEU A 5 17.42 18.30 -23.59
C LEU A 5 16.54 19.17 -22.69
N VAL A 6 17.13 19.77 -21.66
CA VAL A 6 16.40 20.67 -20.75
C VAL A 6 15.83 21.87 -21.50
N ASN A 7 16.61 22.50 -22.39
CA ASN A 7 16.16 23.65 -23.17
C ASN A 7 15.03 23.29 -24.15
N SER A 8 15.10 22.14 -24.81
CA SER A 8 14.03 21.66 -25.68
C SER A 8 12.73 21.40 -24.92
N LEU A 9 12.82 20.82 -23.72
CA LEU A 9 11.65 20.61 -22.86
C LEU A 9 11.00 21.93 -22.42
N VAL A 10 11.81 22.94 -22.08
CA VAL A 10 11.31 24.27 -21.72
C VAL A 10 10.55 24.91 -22.88
N GLN A 11 11.09 24.83 -24.10
CA GLN A 11 10.40 25.36 -25.29
C GLN A 11 9.06 24.67 -25.54
N ILE A 12 9.01 23.34 -25.42
CA ILE A 12 7.77 22.58 -25.60
C ILE A 12 6.72 23.01 -24.56
N ILE A 13 7.11 23.10 -23.28
CA ILE A 13 6.21 23.54 -22.20
C ILE A 13 5.70 24.97 -22.45
N GLN A 14 6.56 25.85 -22.97
CA GLN A 14 6.17 27.22 -23.31
C GLN A 14 5.14 27.29 -24.44
N SER A 15 5.20 26.37 -25.41
CA SER A 15 4.25 26.29 -26.53
C SER A 15 2.90 25.65 -26.20
N LEU A 16 2.76 24.99 -25.04
CA LEU A 16 1.51 24.35 -24.64
C LEU A 16 0.41 25.37 -24.35
N SER A 17 -0.83 25.04 -24.73
CA SER A 17 -2.04 25.76 -24.36
C SER A 17 -2.30 25.69 -22.85
N GLN A 18 -3.23 26.51 -22.35
CA GLN A 18 -3.58 26.52 -20.93
C GLN A 18 -4.13 25.15 -20.47
N GLU A 19 -4.96 24.53 -21.29
CA GLU A 19 -5.55 23.21 -21.06
C GLU A 19 -4.47 22.12 -21.04
N GLU A 20 -3.54 22.16 -21.98
CA GLU A 20 -2.43 21.20 -22.07
C GLU A 20 -1.45 21.34 -20.91
N ARG A 21 -1.21 22.56 -20.42
CA ARG A 21 -0.42 22.80 -19.20
C ARG A 21 -1.11 22.25 -17.96
N MET A 22 -2.42 22.44 -17.83
CA MET A 22 -3.18 21.86 -16.71
C MET A 22 -3.13 20.33 -16.73
N PHE A 23 -3.25 19.73 -17.92
CA PHE A 23 -3.13 18.28 -18.09
C PHE A 23 -1.70 17.77 -17.78
N LEU A 24 -0.67 18.51 -18.22
CA LEU A 24 0.71 18.23 -17.89
C LEU A 24 0.95 18.30 -16.38
N ASP A 25 0.44 19.33 -15.70
CA ASP A 25 0.55 19.50 -14.25
C ASP A 25 -0.16 18.37 -13.49
N GLU A 26 -1.33 17.93 -13.94
CA GLU A 26 -2.00 16.75 -13.37
C GLU A 26 -1.21 15.46 -13.58
N LYS A 27 -0.55 15.28 -14.72
CA LYS A 27 0.31 14.11 -14.99
C LYS A 27 1.64 14.17 -14.24
N LEU A 28 2.16 15.38 -14.01
CA LEU A 28 3.38 15.67 -13.26
C LEU A 28 3.15 15.69 -11.75
N LYS A 29 1.89 15.75 -11.27
CA LYS A 29 1.55 15.33 -9.90
C LYS A 29 1.97 13.87 -9.79
N LYS A 30 3.21 13.67 -9.35
CA LYS A 30 3.69 12.38 -8.87
C LYS A 30 2.62 11.94 -7.89
N SER A 31 2.06 10.74 -8.13
CA SER A 31 1.45 9.95 -7.06
C SER A 31 2.29 10.22 -5.83
N ASP A 32 1.66 10.81 -4.82
CA ASP A 32 2.33 11.55 -3.77
C ASP A 32 2.94 10.53 -2.79
N ALA A 33 3.77 9.63 -3.32
CA ALA A 33 4.41 8.52 -2.66
C ALA A 33 5.24 9.04 -1.49
N ARG A 34 5.76 10.27 -1.61
CA ARG A 34 6.40 10.98 -0.51
C ARG A 34 5.41 11.34 0.59
N ALA A 35 4.24 11.90 0.26
CA ALA A 35 3.20 12.17 1.24
C ALA A 35 2.60 10.89 1.85
N ALA A 36 2.41 9.84 1.05
CA ALA A 36 1.95 8.53 1.51
C ALA A 36 2.98 7.88 2.43
N PHE A 37 4.27 7.96 2.09
CA PHE A 37 5.35 7.50 2.94
C PHE A 37 5.40 8.28 4.26
N GLN A 38 5.26 9.60 4.21
CA GLN A 38 5.22 10.43 5.42
C GLN A 38 4.07 10.02 6.35
N LYS A 39 2.88 9.80 5.81
CA LYS A 39 1.73 9.28 6.57
C LYS A 39 1.99 7.91 7.18
N LEU A 40 2.74 7.05 6.50
CA LEU A 40 3.09 5.72 7.00
C LEU A 40 4.03 5.79 8.20
N ILE A 41 5.03 6.69 8.15
CA ILE A 41 5.92 6.96 9.28
C ILE A 41 5.13 7.49 10.48
N GLU A 42 4.29 8.51 10.29
CA GLU A 42 3.45 9.07 11.36
C GLU A 42 2.53 8.03 12.01
N LEU A 43 2.00 7.10 11.20
CA LEU A 43 1.19 6.00 11.70
C LEU A 43 2.04 5.03 12.54
N GLY A 44 3.24 4.69 12.06
CA GLY A 44 4.20 3.86 12.79
C GLY A 44 4.53 4.46 14.16
N ASP A 45 4.83 5.76 14.21
CA ASP A 45 5.12 6.48 15.45
C ASP A 45 3.94 6.46 16.43
N LYS A 46 2.72 6.66 15.94
CA LYS A 46 1.50 6.57 16.75
C LYS A 46 1.30 5.17 17.33
N ILE A 47 1.54 4.13 16.54
CA ILE A 47 1.42 2.73 16.98
C ILE A 47 2.50 2.40 18.01
N ASN A 48 3.72 2.93 17.83
CA ASN A 48 4.80 2.74 18.80
C ASN A 48 4.52 3.48 20.11
N ALA A 49 4.04 4.72 20.04
CA ALA A 49 3.68 5.52 21.21
C ALA A 49 2.54 4.88 22.02
N ARG A 50 1.52 4.31 21.37
CA ARG A 50 0.45 3.56 22.04
C ARG A 50 0.94 2.35 22.82
N ARG A 51 2.08 1.79 22.42
CA ARG A 51 2.72 0.66 23.11
C ARG A 51 3.80 1.11 24.08
N GLU A 52 3.97 2.42 24.28
CA GLU A 52 5.04 2.98 25.12
C GLU A 52 6.44 2.50 24.70
N GLY A 53 6.61 2.22 23.40
CA GLY A 53 7.85 1.65 22.87
C GLY A 53 8.08 0.17 23.23
N GLN A 54 7.14 -0.48 23.90
CA GLN A 54 7.24 -1.90 24.20
C GLN A 54 7.10 -2.74 22.92
N PRO A 55 7.87 -3.85 22.83
CA PRO A 55 7.67 -4.82 21.77
C PRO A 55 6.27 -5.43 21.85
N PHE A 56 5.85 -6.10 20.77
CA PHE A 56 4.61 -6.87 20.80
C PHE A 56 4.73 -7.98 21.85
N ASP A 57 3.69 -8.13 22.67
CA ASP A 57 3.53 -9.24 23.61
C ASP A 57 2.17 -9.90 23.36
N PRO A 58 2.13 -11.16 22.85
CA PRO A 58 3.26 -11.99 22.40
C PRO A 58 4.05 -11.41 21.20
N PRO A 59 5.23 -11.95 20.89
CA PRO A 59 6.01 -11.56 19.71
C PRO A 59 5.17 -11.53 18.43
N LEU A 60 5.52 -10.62 17.50
CA LEU A 60 4.76 -10.40 16.27
C LEU A 60 4.62 -11.70 15.44
N GLU A 61 5.67 -12.51 15.40
CA GLU A 61 5.70 -13.79 14.71
C GLU A 61 4.65 -14.76 15.26
N ASP A 62 4.43 -14.76 16.58
CA ASP A 62 3.43 -15.60 17.22
C ASP A 62 2.02 -15.11 16.89
N TYR A 63 1.79 -13.79 16.88
CA TYR A 63 0.52 -13.22 16.40
C TYR A 63 0.24 -13.59 14.93
N ILE A 64 1.25 -13.49 14.07
CA ILE A 64 1.13 -13.85 12.65
C ILE A 64 0.85 -15.35 12.50
N ARG A 65 1.49 -16.20 13.31
CA ARG A 65 1.24 -17.64 13.30
C ARG A 65 -0.20 -17.95 13.72
N GLN A 66 -0.64 -17.43 14.87
CA GLN A 66 -1.99 -17.64 15.39
C GLN A 66 -3.06 -17.22 14.38
N THR A 67 -2.95 -16.01 13.83
CA THR A 67 -3.93 -15.52 12.85
C THR A 67 -3.94 -16.32 11.55
N ARG A 68 -2.81 -16.89 11.13
CA ARG A 68 -2.76 -17.81 9.98
C ARG A 68 -3.43 -19.14 10.30
N GLU A 69 -3.21 -19.69 11.48
CA GLU A 69 -3.83 -20.94 11.95
C GLU A 69 -5.35 -20.77 12.03
N GLU A 70 -5.85 -19.74 12.70
CA GLU A 70 -7.28 -19.43 12.81
C GLU A 70 -7.94 -19.29 11.43
N ARG A 71 -7.29 -18.55 10.51
CA ARG A 71 -7.79 -18.38 9.14
C ARG A 71 -7.85 -19.71 8.39
N ASN A 72 -6.84 -20.56 8.55
CA ASN A 72 -6.81 -21.86 7.89
C ASN A 72 -7.91 -22.78 8.47
N GLU A 73 -8.12 -22.78 9.78
CA GLU A 73 -9.21 -23.54 10.41
C GLU A 73 -10.59 -23.08 9.94
N GLN A 74 -10.82 -21.76 9.87
CA GLN A 74 -12.04 -21.20 9.32
C GLN A 74 -12.24 -21.61 7.86
N HIS A 75 -11.17 -21.59 7.06
CA HIS A 75 -11.22 -22.04 5.66
C HIS A 75 -11.60 -23.52 5.57
N ASP A 76 -10.95 -24.38 6.35
CA ASP A 76 -11.23 -25.82 6.39
C ASP A 76 -12.66 -26.11 6.84
N GLN A 77 -13.16 -25.36 7.84
CA GLN A 77 -14.55 -25.48 8.29
C GLN A 77 -15.53 -25.10 7.19
N LEU A 78 -15.27 -24.01 6.46
CA LEU A 78 -16.08 -23.61 5.31
C LEU A 78 -16.07 -24.69 4.24
N MET A 79 -14.90 -25.23 3.88
CA MET A 79 -14.78 -26.31 2.90
C MET A 79 -15.54 -27.57 3.33
N ARG A 80 -15.42 -27.99 4.60
CA ARG A 80 -16.17 -29.15 5.14
C ARG A 80 -17.69 -28.92 5.12
N SER A 81 -18.14 -27.69 5.34
CA SER A 81 -19.57 -27.35 5.33
C SER A 81 -20.16 -27.22 3.92
N SER A 82 -19.33 -27.01 2.90
CA SER A 82 -19.74 -26.79 1.52
C SER A 82 -19.63 -28.04 0.62
N VAL A 83 -19.00 -29.12 1.09
CA VAL A 83 -19.08 -30.43 0.44
C VAL A 83 -20.30 -31.21 0.98
N PRO A 84 -21.31 -31.54 0.15
CA PRO A 84 -22.43 -32.36 0.59
C PRO A 84 -21.95 -33.78 0.97
N LYS A 85 -22.49 -34.33 2.06
CA LYS A 85 -22.31 -35.74 2.43
C LYS A 85 -23.04 -36.66 1.44
N SER A 86 -22.54 -36.76 0.22
CA SER A 86 -22.87 -37.77 -0.78
C SER A 86 -21.52 -38.15 -1.38
N GLU A 87 -20.98 -39.35 -1.25
CA GLU A 87 -21.58 -40.67 -1.22
C GLU A 87 -20.70 -41.57 -0.34
N ALA A 88 -21.26 -42.11 0.75
CA ALA A 88 -20.73 -43.33 1.36
C ALA A 88 -21.72 -44.44 0.98
N LYS A 89 -21.23 -45.37 0.16
CA LYS A 89 -21.94 -46.55 -0.33
C LYS A 89 -22.55 -47.38 0.80
#